data_AF-A0A820YXL9-F1
#
_entry.id   AF-A0A820YXL9-F1
#
_cell.length_a   1.000
_cell.length_b   1.000
_cell.length_c   1.000
_cell.angle_alpha   90.00
_cell.angle_beta   90.00
_cell.angle_gamma   90.00
#
_symmetry.space_group_name_H-M   'P 1'
#
loop_
_entity.id
_entity.type
_entity.pdbx_description
1 polymer ?
#
loop_
_entity_poly.entity_id
_entity_poly.type
_entity_poly.pdbx_seq_one_letter_code
_entity_poly.pdbx_strand_id
1 'polypeptide(L)'
;MLEPKGYIVLGMHIFGGEFSTLEAFNTTSHTKFDIKCRCCACAELNLFKNLTDIKDLKCETERANFDSLPAALLTVFQILTQEDWNEVLYNGMEKTSP
;
A
#
# COMPACT_ATOMS: atom_id res chain seq x y z
N MET A 1 3.48 28.84 1.07
CA MET A 1 4.54 27.84 1.27
C MET A 1 4.04 26.94 2.39
N LEU A 2 3.61 25.71 2.07
CA LEU A 2 3.09 24.79 3.08
C LEU A 2 4.24 24.38 4.00
N GLU A 3 4.05 24.44 5.31
CA GLU A 3 5.04 23.92 6.26
C GLU A 3 5.27 22.42 6.00
N PRO A 4 6.44 21.86 6.33
CA PRO A 4 6.74 20.42 6.15
C PRO A 4 5.67 19.49 6.71
N LYS A 5 5.01 19.93 7.80
CA LYS A 5 3.88 19.24 8.44
C LYS A 5 2.66 19.10 7.51
N GLY A 6 2.43 20.10 6.65
CA GLY A 6 1.31 20.13 5.71
C GLY A 6 1.42 19.05 4.63
N TYR A 7 2.62 18.81 4.10
CA TYR A 7 2.84 17.75 3.10
C TYR A 7 2.62 16.35 3.66
N ILE A 8 3.01 16.12 4.92
CA ILE A 8 2.82 14.83 5.59
C ILE A 8 1.33 14.55 5.78
N VAL A 9 0.58 15.50 6.34
CA VAL A 9 -0.86 15.34 6.58
C VAL A 9 -1.64 15.22 5.27
N LEU A 10 -1.27 16.00 4.25
CA LEU A 10 -1.88 15.91 2.93
C LEU A 10 -1.59 14.54 2.28
N GLY A 11 -0.36 14.04 2.38
CA GLY A 11 0.02 12.72 1.88
C GLY A 11 -0.74 11.59 2.57
N MET A 12 -0.87 11.65 3.90
CA MET A 12 -1.69 10.71 4.66
C MET A 12 -3.17 10.78 4.28
N HIS A 13 -3.69 11.96 3.96
CA HIS A 13 -5.08 12.13 3.54
C HIS A 13 -5.36 11.60 2.13
N ILE A 14 -4.43 11.78 1.20
CA ILE A 14 -4.58 11.35 -0.20
C ILE A 14 -4.27 9.86 -0.38
N PHE A 15 -3.24 9.36 0.30
CA PHE A 15 -2.69 8.03 0.04
C PHE A 15 -2.73 7.07 1.24
N GLY A 16 -3.36 7.44 2.35
CA GLY A 16 -3.47 6.57 3.52
C GLY A 16 -4.16 5.25 3.17
N GLY A 17 -3.48 4.12 3.41
CA GLY A 17 -3.96 2.77 3.14
C GLY A 17 -3.78 2.27 1.69
N GLU A 18 -3.44 3.16 0.76
CA GLU A 18 -3.41 2.85 -0.68
C GLU A 18 -2.14 2.07 -1.11
N PHE A 19 -1.06 2.14 -0.31
CA PHE A 19 0.23 1.48 -0.57
C PHE A 19 0.30 0.03 -0.07
N SER A 20 -0.86 -0.59 0.17
CA SER A 20 -0.98 -1.97 0.60
C SER A 20 -1.49 -2.86 -0.53
N THR A 21 -0.87 -4.02 -0.74
CA THR A 21 -1.33 -5.06 -1.67
C THR A 21 -1.65 -6.34 -0.90
N LEU A 22 -2.73 -7.02 -1.29
CA LEU A 22 -3.02 -8.36 -0.79
C LEU A 22 -2.57 -9.37 -1.82
N GLU A 23 -1.65 -10.24 -1.42
CA GLU A 23 -1.23 -11.38 -2.23
C GLU A 23 -2.07 -12.59 -1.84
N ALA A 24 -2.74 -13.21 -2.82
CA ALA A 24 -3.45 -14.46 -2.66
C ALA A 24 -2.77 -15.56 -3.49
N PHE A 25 -2.50 -16.70 -2.86
CA PHE A 25 -1.94 -17.86 -3.54
C PHE A 25 -3.01 -18.93 -3.77
N ASN A 26 -3.24 -19.28 -5.04
CA ASN A 26 -4.12 -20.37 -5.40
C ASN A 26 -3.33 -21.68 -5.45
N THR A 27 -3.63 -22.61 -4.53
CA THR A 27 -2.91 -23.88 -4.42
C THR A 27 -3.17 -24.85 -5.57
N THR A 28 -4.29 -24.72 -6.26
CA THR A 28 -4.76 -25.69 -7.26
C THR A 28 -4.22 -25.36 -8.66
N SER A 29 -3.96 -24.08 -8.92
CA SER A 29 -3.36 -23.60 -10.18
C SER A 29 -1.91 -23.16 -10.04
N HIS A 30 -1.35 -23.13 -8.83
CA HIS A 30 -0.03 -22.54 -8.52
C HIS A 30 0.11 -21.11 -9.07
N THR A 31 -1.00 -20.37 -9.12
CA THR A 31 -0.99 -18.98 -9.59
C THR A 31 -1.07 -18.02 -8.41
N LYS A 32 -0.26 -16.97 -8.48
CA LYS A 32 -0.35 -15.81 -7.59
C LYS A 32 -1.26 -14.78 -8.22
N PHE A 33 -2.19 -14.25 -7.45
CA PHE A 33 -3.03 -13.13 -7.86
C PHE A 33 -2.92 -12.01 -6.84
N ASP A 34 -2.78 -10.78 -7.36
CA ASP A 34 -2.66 -9.58 -6.54
C ASP A 34 -4.02 -8.89 -6.45
N ILE A 35 -4.56 -8.83 -5.24
CA ILE A 35 -5.80 -8.13 -4.93
C ILE A 35 -5.42 -6.74 -4.40
N LYS A 36 -5.73 -5.70 -5.18
CA LYS A 36 -5.57 -4.31 -4.72
C LYS A 36 -6.57 -4.06 -3.59
N CYS A 37 -6.06 -3.85 -2.38
CA CYS A 37 -6.89 -3.60 -1.21
C CYS A 37 -6.53 -2.25 -0.61
N ARG A 38 -7.55 -1.46 -0.28
CA ARG A 38 -7.38 -0.09 0.21
C ARG A 38 -6.87 0.00 1.67
N CYS A 39 -6.70 -1.14 2.35
CA CYS A 39 -6.28 -1.22 3.75
C CYS A 39 -5.78 -2.64 4.09
N CYS A 40 -4.58 -2.81 4.67
CA CYS A 40 -4.15 -4.11 5.22
C CYS A 40 -5.03 -4.60 6.39
N ALA A 41 -5.72 -3.69 7.08
CA ALA A 41 -6.68 -4.04 8.12
C ALA A 41 -7.92 -4.79 7.59
N CYS A 42 -8.15 -4.79 6.27
CA CYS A 42 -9.23 -5.53 5.62
C CYS A 42 -8.95 -7.04 5.48
N ALA A 43 -7.75 -7.51 5.86
CA ALA A 43 -7.34 -8.91 5.69
C ALA A 43 -8.18 -9.92 6.51
N GLU A 44 -9.12 -9.47 7.37
CA GLU A 44 -10.23 -10.31 7.82
C GLU A 44 -11.26 -10.57 6.70
N LEU A 45 -10.77 -11.07 5.56
CA LEU A 45 -11.58 -11.60 4.49
C LEU A 45 -12.08 -13.00 4.88
N ASN A 46 -12.98 -13.05 5.88
CA ASN A 46 -13.80 -14.23 6.16
C ASN A 46 -14.66 -14.63 4.93
N LEU A 47 -14.73 -13.78 3.91
CA LEU A 47 -15.43 -14.02 2.65
C LEU A 47 -14.72 -15.03 1.73
N PHE A 48 -13.38 -15.14 1.78
CA PHE A 48 -12.61 -16.05 0.91
C PHE A 48 -12.24 -17.38 1.59
N LYS A 49 -12.46 -17.54 2.91
CA LYS A 49 -12.13 -18.78 3.64
C LYS A 49 -12.92 -20.02 3.20
N ASN A 50 -14.06 -19.83 2.53
CA ASN A 50 -14.86 -20.93 1.97
C ASN A 50 -14.35 -21.42 0.61
N LEU A 51 -13.37 -20.74 -0.01
CA LEU A 51 -12.66 -21.22 -1.18
C LEU A 51 -11.51 -22.09 -0.69
N THR A 52 -11.70 -23.40 -0.73
CA THR A 52 -10.72 -24.44 -0.31
C THR A 52 -9.37 -24.36 -1.04
N ASP A 53 -9.27 -23.52 -2.07
CA ASP A 53 -8.14 -23.38 -2.98
C ASP A 53 -7.27 -22.14 -2.74
N ILE A 54 -7.69 -21.22 -1.86
CA ILE A 54 -6.92 -20.00 -1.54
C ILE A 54 -6.26 -20.21 -0.18
N LYS A 55 -4.94 -20.40 -0.18
CA LYS A 55 -4.14 -20.42 1.03
C LYS A 55 -3.25 -19.18 1.07
N ASP A 56 -2.92 -18.73 2.28
CA ASP A 56 -1.94 -17.68 2.54
C ASP A 56 -2.29 -16.32 1.91
N LEU A 57 -3.34 -15.69 2.46
CA LEU A 57 -3.59 -14.27 2.21
C LEU A 57 -2.57 -13.45 3.02
N LYS A 58 -1.63 -12.80 2.33
CA LYS A 58 -0.61 -11.94 2.96
C LYS A 58 -0.84 -10.50 2.51
N CYS A 59 -0.92 -9.58 3.46
CA CYS A 59 -0.84 -8.16 3.14
C CYS A 59 0.61 -7.71 3.15
N GLU A 60 1.03 -7.11 2.05
CA GLU A 60 2.34 -6.51 1.90
C GLU A 60 2.16 -5.01 1.72
N THR A 61 2.83 -4.23 2.57
CA THR A 61 2.84 -2.77 2.48
C THR A 61 4.19 -2.32 1.98
N GLU A 62 4.19 -1.38 1.04
CA GLU A 62 5.42 -0.78 0.54
C GLU A 62 6.18 -0.06 1.67
N ARG A 63 7.52 -0.10 1.61
CA ARG A 63 8.38 0.56 2.61
C ARG A 63 8.13 2.06 2.68
N ALA A 64 7.87 2.68 1.53
CA ALA A 64 7.44 4.07 1.41
C ALA A 64 5.90 4.13 1.38
N ASN A 65 5.29 4.36 2.55
CA ASN A 65 3.84 4.46 2.68
C ASN A 65 3.43 5.70 3.48
N PHE A 66 2.13 6.00 3.49
CA PHE A 66 1.53 7.13 4.20
C PHE A 66 0.50 6.67 5.26
N ASP A 67 0.65 5.45 5.78
CA ASP A 67 -0.33 4.86 6.70
C ASP A 67 -0.20 5.38 8.13
N SER A 68 1.02 5.72 8.53
CA SER A 68 1.34 6.23 9.88
C SER A 68 2.25 7.45 9.80
N LEU A 69 2.19 8.31 10.82
CA LEU A 69 3.01 9.53 10.89
C LEU A 69 4.52 9.26 10.73
N PRO A 70 5.12 8.24 11.38
CA PRO A 70 6.54 7.94 11.20
C PRO A 70 6.86 7.47 9.78
N ALA A 71 6.00 6.66 9.17
CA ALA A 71 6.19 6.18 7.81
C ALA A 71 6.04 7.31 6.78
N ALA A 72 5.01 8.14 6.90
CA ALA A 72 4.80 9.31 6.04
C ALA A 72 5.95 10.32 6.14
N LEU A 73 6.50 10.54 7.35
CA LEU A 73 7.68 11.39 7.53
C LEU A 73 8.91 10.81 6.81
N LEU A 74 9.14 9.49 6.93
CA LEU A 74 10.24 8.82 6.24
C LEU A 74 10.08 8.87 4.72
N THR A 75 8.87 8.65 4.21
CA THR A 75 8.55 8.73 2.78
C THR A 75 8.78 10.14 2.23
N VAL A 76 8.33 11.18 2.95
CA VAL A 76 8.59 12.57 2.56
C VAL A 76 10.09 12.88 2.62
N PHE A 77 10.79 12.36 3.63
CA PHE A 77 12.24 12.50 3.72
C PHE A 77 12.95 11.85 2.52
N GLN A 78 12.57 10.63 2.12
CA GLN A 78 13.10 9.93 0.94
C GLN A 78 12.88 10.72 -0.35
N ILE A 79 11.70 11.32 -0.53
CA ILE A 79 11.41 12.19 -1.68
C ILE A 79 12.32 13.44 -1.66
N LEU A 80 12.53 14.05 -0.49
CA LEU A 80 13.37 15.25 -0.35
C LEU A 80 14.87 14.98 -0.56
N THR A 81 15.35 13.77 -0.25
CA THR A 81 16.72 13.35 -0.54
C THR A 81 16.92 12.93 -1.99
N GLN A 82 15.85 12.89 -2.79
CA GLN A 82 15.84 12.40 -4.18
C GLN A 82 16.26 10.93 -4.32
N GLU A 83 16.13 10.14 -3.25
CA GLU A 83 16.33 8.70 -3.33
C GLU A 83 15.00 8.03 -3.69
N ASP A 84 15.00 7.32 -4.83
CA ASP A 84 13.86 6.53 -5.31
C ASP A 84 12.51 7.28 -5.38
N TRP A 85 12.55 8.61 -5.49
CA TRP A 85 11.37 9.47 -5.60
C TRP A 85 10.49 9.14 -6.81
N ASN A 86 11.12 8.64 -7.89
CA ASN A 86 10.43 8.19 -9.10
C ASN A 86 9.51 7.01 -8.79
N GLU A 87 9.98 6.04 -8.01
CA GLU A 87 9.20 4.85 -7.65
C GLU A 87 7.99 5.24 -6.80
N VAL A 88 8.20 6.08 -5.77
CA VAL A 88 7.11 6.58 -4.93
C VAL A 88 6.06 7.35 -5.73
N LEU A 89 6.50 8.14 -6.72
CA LEU A 89 5.60 8.86 -7.62
C LEU A 89 4.79 7.90 -8.51
N TYR A 90 5.45 6.96 -9.17
CA TYR A 90 4.77 6.00 -10.05
C TYR A 90 3.78 5.12 -9.28
N ASN A 91 4.18 4.63 -8.10
CA ASN A 91 3.31 3.85 -7.23
C ASN A 91 2.11 4.70 -6.78
N GLY A 92 2.34 5.94 -6.34
CA GLY A 92 1.26 6.87 -5.98
C GLY A 92 0.29 7.16 -7.15
N MET A 93 0.81 7.30 -8.37
CA MET A 93 -0.01 7.49 -9.58
C MET A 93 -0.86 6.25 -9.87
N GLU A 94 -0.30 5.05 -9.79
CA GLU A 94 -1.03 3.79 -9.99
C GLU A 94 -2.14 3.60 -8.94
N LYS A 95 -1.91 4.04 -7.70
CA LYS A 95 -2.91 3.94 -6.65
C LYS A 95 -4.05 4.95 -6.80
N THR A 96 -3.77 6.13 -7.33
CA THR A 96 -4.77 7.22 -7.49
C THR A 96 -5.45 7.28 -8.85
N SER A 97 -4.93 6.58 -9.85
CA SER A 97 -5.57 6.45 -11.16
C SER A 97 -6.81 5.53 -11.08
N PRO A 98 -7.96 5.94 -11.66
CA PRO A 98 -9.19 5.15 -11.70
C PRO A 98 -9.12 3.92 -12.62
#